data_AF-X0ZJ76-F1
#
_entry.id   AF-X0ZJ76-F1
#
_cell.length_a   1.000
_cell.length_b   1.000
_cell.length_c   1.000
_cell.angle_alpha   90.00
_cell.angle_beta   90.00
_cell.angle_gamma   90.00
#
_symmetry.space_group_name_H-M   'P 1'
#
loop_
_entity.id
_entity.type
_entity.pdbx_description
1 polymer ?
#
loop_
_entity_poly.entity_id
_entity_poly.type
_entity_poly.pdbx_seq_one_letter_code
_entity_poly.pdbx_strand_id
1 'polypeptide(L)'
;MNKVPWQMESGAGIAGLYGPLMGGYAGGPEGTMLTLIAHFFLGLFAFNADYHIPFPIDLHQVCNSTSPMLWLVSVYSQALARNTHLLNESVSMAAAGPATKMLFYELAAHAITATVSGANLVAAGIARDKYPQRVSTLEIQTASEVGHIVARMGMTRKEANGLVKALLSKYEKDVPDAPLGKKFSEIYDMEKVTPLPEYLKLYESIREELAELGLNY
;
A
#
# COMPACT_ATOMS: atom_id res chain seq x y z
N MET A 1 -12.25 -5.17 26.48
CA MET A 1 -12.23 -5.90 25.19
C MET A 1 -13.66 -6.25 24.75
N ASN A 2 -14.60 -5.29 24.75
CA ASN A 2 -16.02 -5.64 24.56
C ASN A 2 -16.45 -5.63 23.09
N LYS A 3 -15.64 -5.04 22.20
CA LYS A 3 -15.92 -4.97 20.76
C LYS A 3 -15.83 -6.34 20.08
N VAL A 4 -14.84 -7.16 20.46
CA VAL A 4 -14.65 -8.50 19.87
C VAL A 4 -15.82 -9.43 20.21
N PRO A 5 -16.25 -9.60 21.49
CA PRO A 5 -17.45 -10.36 21.81
C PRO A 5 -18.70 -9.87 21.07
N TRP A 6 -18.89 -8.55 20.98
CA TRP A 6 -20.03 -7.99 20.24
C TRP A 6 -19.99 -8.33 18.73
N GLN A 7 -18.81 -8.28 18.09
CA GLN A 7 -18.67 -8.68 16.68
C GLN A 7 -18.95 -10.16 16.48
N MET A 8 -18.44 -11.01 17.38
CA MET A 8 -18.73 -12.45 17.37
C MET A 8 -20.23 -12.74 17.52
N GLU A 9 -20.92 -12.05 18.44
CA GLU A 9 -22.36 -12.24 18.67
C GLU A 9 -23.24 -11.72 17.52
N SER A 10 -22.82 -10.63 16.87
CA SER A 10 -23.55 -10.06 15.73
C SER A 10 -23.31 -10.78 14.40
N GLY A 11 -22.31 -11.67 14.34
CA GLY A 11 -21.88 -12.33 13.10
C GLY A 11 -21.16 -11.41 12.11
N ALA A 12 -20.69 -10.25 12.56
CA ALA A 12 -19.89 -9.34 11.76
C ALA A 12 -18.46 -9.86 11.63
N GLY A 13 -17.85 -9.73 10.45
CA GLY A 13 -16.44 -10.07 10.24
C GLY A 13 -15.51 -9.24 11.12
N ILE A 14 -14.46 -9.89 11.64
CA ILE A 14 -13.49 -9.31 12.56
C ILE A 14 -12.19 -9.02 11.80
N ALA A 15 -11.94 -7.74 11.55
CA ALA A 15 -10.71 -7.27 10.95
C ALA A 15 -9.62 -7.02 12.01
N GLY A 16 -8.47 -7.66 11.87
CA GLY A 16 -7.28 -7.38 12.66
C GLY A 16 -6.42 -6.29 12.04
N LEU A 17 -6.45 -5.06 12.57
CA LEU A 17 -5.73 -3.91 12.03
C LEU A 17 -4.40 -3.67 12.77
N TYR A 18 -3.25 -3.69 12.07
CA TYR A 18 -1.92 -3.62 12.70
C TYR A 18 -0.99 -2.57 12.06
N GLY A 19 -0.55 -1.59 12.85
CA GLY A 19 0.37 -0.54 12.40
C GLY A 19 1.68 -0.53 13.19
N PRO A 20 2.54 -1.57 13.10
CA PRO A 20 3.82 -1.53 13.76
C PRO A 20 4.72 -0.47 13.10
N LEU A 21 5.46 0.26 13.94
CA LEU A 21 6.29 1.38 13.50
C LEU A 21 7.73 0.92 13.33
N MET A 22 8.25 1.01 12.10
CA MET A 22 9.69 0.82 11.84
C MET A 22 10.46 2.02 12.40
N GLY A 23 11.53 1.74 13.15
CA GLY A 23 12.25 2.73 13.96
C GLY A 23 11.66 2.93 15.36
N GLY A 24 10.58 2.22 15.70
CA GLY A 24 9.97 2.22 17.04
C GLY A 24 10.61 1.20 17.99
N TYR A 25 9.81 0.65 18.91
CA TYR A 25 10.28 -0.30 19.94
C TYR A 25 10.91 -1.57 19.37
N ALA A 26 10.47 -2.00 18.19
CA ALA A 26 11.00 -3.17 17.50
C ALA A 26 12.30 -2.88 16.72
N GLY A 27 12.75 -1.63 16.67
CA GLY A 27 13.96 -1.23 15.96
C GLY A 27 13.76 -1.18 14.44
N GLY A 28 14.73 -1.73 13.71
CA GLY A 28 14.79 -1.70 12.25
C GLY A 28 13.76 -2.60 11.53
N PRO A 29 13.84 -2.70 10.20
CA PRO A 29 12.84 -3.41 9.40
C PRO A 29 12.70 -4.89 9.78
N GLU A 30 13.78 -5.58 10.18
CA GLU A 30 13.73 -6.97 10.61
C GLU A 30 12.91 -7.16 11.89
N GLY A 31 13.14 -6.32 12.90
CA GLY A 31 12.43 -6.41 14.17
C GLY A 31 10.96 -6.01 14.04
N THR A 32 10.68 -4.98 13.25
CA THR A 32 9.30 -4.58 12.93
C THR A 32 8.56 -5.65 12.14
N MET A 33 9.22 -6.32 11.19
CA MET A 33 8.66 -7.46 10.44
C MET A 33 8.29 -8.62 11.36
N LEU A 34 9.20 -9.03 12.27
CA LEU A 34 8.93 -10.10 13.24
C LEU A 34 7.76 -9.72 14.16
N THR A 35 7.75 -8.47 14.62
CA THR A 35 6.66 -7.92 15.43
C THR A 35 5.33 -7.98 14.65
N LEU A 36 5.32 -7.61 13.37
CA LEU A 36 4.12 -7.67 12.54
C LEU A 36 3.60 -9.10 12.42
N ILE A 37 4.45 -10.09 12.14
CA ILE A 37 4.04 -11.50 12.07
C ILE A 37 3.46 -11.96 13.42
N ALA A 38 4.03 -11.53 14.55
CA ALA A 38 3.46 -11.82 15.86
C ALA A 38 2.05 -11.22 16.05
N HIS A 39 1.76 -10.05 15.47
CA HIS A 39 0.42 -9.44 15.50
C HIS A 39 -0.62 -10.27 14.74
N PHE A 40 -0.24 -10.95 13.64
CA PHE A 40 -1.16 -11.86 12.95
C PHE A 40 -1.59 -13.01 13.86
N PHE A 41 -0.64 -13.65 14.54
CA PHE A 41 -0.96 -14.73 15.49
C PHE A 41 -1.75 -14.23 16.69
N LEU A 42 -1.43 -13.03 17.21
CA LEU A 42 -2.21 -12.41 18.26
C LEU A 42 -3.66 -12.13 17.80
N GLY A 43 -3.82 -11.62 16.58
CA GLY A 43 -5.12 -11.43 15.93
C GLY A 43 -5.97 -12.69 15.90
N LEU A 44 -5.36 -13.77 15.45
CA LEU A 44 -6.01 -15.07 15.37
C LEU A 44 -6.37 -15.59 16.76
N PHE A 45 -5.40 -15.69 17.68
CA PHE A 45 -5.58 -16.39 18.95
C PHE A 45 -6.33 -15.60 20.02
N ALA A 46 -6.10 -14.28 20.10
CA ALA A 46 -6.70 -13.46 21.14
C ALA A 46 -7.97 -12.75 20.69
N PHE A 47 -8.13 -12.52 19.39
CA PHE A 47 -9.21 -11.67 18.88
C PHE A 47 -10.12 -12.35 17.84
N ASN A 48 -9.87 -13.61 17.46
CA ASN A 48 -10.61 -14.31 16.40
C ASN A 48 -10.73 -13.47 15.12
N ALA A 49 -9.63 -12.81 14.71
CA ALA A 49 -9.63 -12.06 13.45
C ALA A 49 -9.85 -13.00 12.26
N ASP A 50 -10.83 -12.68 11.42
CA ASP A 50 -11.15 -13.41 10.19
C ASP A 50 -10.16 -13.06 9.07
N TYR A 51 -9.70 -11.81 9.05
CA TYR A 51 -8.72 -11.30 8.11
C TYR A 51 -7.88 -10.20 8.75
N HIS A 52 -6.70 -9.99 8.19
CA HIS A 52 -5.67 -9.15 8.78
C HIS A 52 -5.30 -8.02 7.83
N ILE A 53 -5.24 -6.80 8.37
CA ILE A 53 -5.00 -5.56 7.63
C ILE A 53 -3.73 -4.91 8.21
N PRO A 54 -2.53 -5.35 7.80
CA PRO A 54 -1.30 -4.69 8.20
C PRO A 54 -1.05 -3.40 7.39
N PHE A 55 -0.61 -2.36 8.09
CA PHE A 55 -0.15 -1.08 7.53
C PHE A 55 1.13 -0.64 8.26
N PRO A 56 2.22 -1.44 8.22
CA PRO A 56 3.48 -1.03 8.85
C PRO A 56 3.94 0.29 8.21
N ILE A 57 4.48 1.22 8.99
CA ILE A 57 4.98 2.51 8.50
C ILE A 57 6.35 2.84 9.12
N ASP A 58 7.15 3.59 8.38
CA ASP A 58 8.33 4.26 8.91
C ASP A 58 7.93 5.32 9.95
N LEU A 59 8.55 5.33 11.13
CA LEU A 59 8.22 6.27 12.21
C LEU A 59 8.44 7.74 11.82
N HIS A 60 9.44 8.03 10.99
CA HIS A 60 9.77 9.38 10.55
C HIS A 60 9.00 9.77 9.29
N GLN A 61 8.84 8.83 8.35
CA GLN A 61 8.25 9.07 7.04
C GLN A 61 6.76 8.76 6.94
N VAL A 62 6.17 8.10 7.94
CA VAL A 62 4.72 7.82 8.00
C VAL A 62 4.20 7.22 6.68
N CYS A 63 5.03 6.37 6.06
CA CYS A 63 4.78 5.74 4.77
C CYS A 63 5.44 4.36 4.75
N ASN A 64 5.09 3.53 3.77
CA ASN A 64 5.62 2.18 3.59
C ASN A 64 6.10 1.87 2.18
N SER A 65 6.34 2.94 1.42
CA SER A 65 6.79 2.96 0.04
C SER A 65 8.31 3.17 -0.10
N THR A 66 9.08 3.30 0.98
CA THR A 66 10.56 3.38 0.92
C THR A 66 11.17 1.98 0.75
N SER A 67 12.44 1.90 0.32
CA SER A 67 13.12 0.62 0.07
C SER A 67 13.13 -0.32 1.29
N PRO A 68 13.45 0.13 2.53
CA PRO A 68 13.37 -0.75 3.71
C PRO A 68 11.95 -1.23 4.01
N MET A 69 10.95 -0.39 3.74
CA MET A 69 9.55 -0.72 3.99
C MET A 69 8.98 -1.68 2.95
N LEU A 70 9.30 -1.48 1.67
CA LEU A 70 8.92 -2.42 0.61
C LEU A 70 9.61 -3.78 0.80
N TRP A 71 10.86 -3.79 1.27
CA TRP A 71 11.51 -5.04 1.68
C TRP A 71 10.73 -5.72 2.82
N LEU A 72 10.39 -4.98 3.88
CA LEU A 72 9.58 -5.49 4.99
C LEU A 72 8.26 -6.07 4.47
N VAL A 73 7.54 -5.32 3.63
CA VAL A 73 6.27 -5.73 3.02
C VAL A 73 6.42 -7.03 2.24
N SER A 74 7.49 -7.14 1.47
CA SER A 74 7.76 -8.33 0.67
C SER A 74 8.01 -9.56 1.55
N VAL A 75 8.84 -9.44 2.58
CA VAL A 75 9.26 -10.60 3.38
C VAL A 75 8.14 -11.12 4.27
N TYR A 76 7.42 -10.25 4.98
CA TYR A 76 6.32 -10.71 5.85
C TYR A 76 5.19 -11.34 5.01
N SER A 77 4.84 -10.74 3.88
CA SER A 77 3.79 -11.26 3.00
C SER A 77 4.15 -12.65 2.48
N GLN A 78 5.39 -12.85 2.03
CA GLN A 78 5.87 -14.15 1.60
C GLN A 78 5.87 -15.19 2.72
N ALA A 79 6.26 -14.78 3.94
CA ALA A 79 6.26 -15.67 5.09
C ALA A 79 4.84 -16.15 5.41
N LEU A 80 3.86 -15.26 5.43
CA LEU A 80 2.46 -15.61 5.70
C LEU A 80 1.87 -16.47 4.57
N ALA A 81 2.06 -16.06 3.31
CA ALA A 81 1.49 -16.76 2.15
C ALA A 81 2.04 -18.19 1.99
N ARG A 82 3.29 -18.45 2.41
CA ARG A 82 3.92 -19.77 2.31
C ARG A 82 3.64 -20.70 3.49
N ASN A 83 3.34 -20.15 4.65
CA ASN A 83 3.32 -20.93 5.90
C ASN A 83 1.95 -20.90 6.61
N THR A 84 0.98 -20.15 6.09
CA THR A 84 -0.34 -20.00 6.71
C THR A 84 -1.44 -19.91 5.65
N HIS A 85 -2.70 -19.94 6.10
CA HIS A 85 -3.88 -19.63 5.28
C HIS A 85 -4.55 -18.33 5.73
N LEU A 86 -3.81 -17.45 6.43
CA LEU A 86 -4.35 -16.19 6.93
C LEU A 86 -4.55 -15.21 5.76
N LEU A 87 -5.70 -14.55 5.73
CA LEU A 87 -5.99 -13.49 4.76
C LEU A 87 -5.19 -12.24 5.15
N ASN A 88 -4.34 -11.77 4.23
CA ASN A 88 -3.40 -10.68 4.46
C ASN A 88 -3.67 -9.52 3.48
N GLU A 89 -4.36 -8.49 3.95
CA GLU A 89 -4.68 -7.27 3.23
C GLU A 89 -3.58 -6.21 3.43
N SER A 90 -2.51 -6.27 2.64
CA SER A 90 -1.39 -5.32 2.73
C SER A 90 -1.84 -3.94 2.28
N VAL A 91 -1.85 -3.00 3.24
CA VAL A 91 -2.27 -1.63 3.02
C VAL A 91 -1.08 -0.76 2.61
N SER A 92 -1.18 -0.07 1.48
CA SER A 92 -0.21 0.97 1.11
C SER A 92 -0.37 2.19 2.02
N MET A 93 0.74 2.85 2.33
CA MET A 93 0.77 4.15 2.99
C MET A 93 1.80 5.01 2.25
N ALA A 94 1.34 6.01 1.51
CA ALA A 94 2.17 6.87 0.68
C ALA A 94 2.45 8.23 1.34
N ALA A 95 3.63 8.77 1.07
CA ALA A 95 4.04 10.08 1.54
C ALA A 95 3.41 11.21 0.72
N ALA A 96 3.33 11.04 -0.61
CA ALA A 96 2.80 12.06 -1.52
C ALA A 96 1.27 12.12 -1.53
N GLY A 97 0.76 13.25 -2.00
CA GLY A 97 -0.67 13.51 -2.16
C GLY A 97 -1.19 13.40 -3.60
N PRO A 98 -2.50 13.62 -3.78
CA PRO A 98 -3.20 13.40 -5.05
C PRO A 98 -2.73 14.30 -6.20
N ALA A 99 -2.90 13.81 -7.42
CA ALA A 99 -2.46 14.41 -8.67
C ALA A 99 -0.95 14.71 -8.70
N THR A 100 -0.14 13.78 -8.17
CA THR A 100 1.32 13.85 -8.24
C THR A 100 1.88 12.57 -8.84
N LYS A 101 2.90 12.68 -9.71
CA LYS A 101 3.62 11.50 -10.24
C LYS A 101 4.18 10.62 -9.13
N MET A 102 4.66 11.24 -8.05
CA MET A 102 5.21 10.54 -6.90
C MET A 102 4.21 9.57 -6.28
N LEU A 103 2.96 9.99 -6.04
CA LEU A 103 1.95 9.10 -5.47
C LEU A 103 1.67 7.89 -6.37
N PHE A 104 1.59 8.09 -7.70
CA PHE A 104 1.47 6.98 -8.65
C PHE A 104 2.62 5.97 -8.51
N TYR A 105 3.87 6.45 -8.41
CA TYR A 105 5.03 5.57 -8.26
C TYR A 105 5.05 4.84 -6.91
N GLU A 106 4.74 5.53 -5.82
CA GLU A 106 4.66 4.93 -4.47
C GLU A 106 3.63 3.80 -4.43
N LEU A 107 2.43 4.06 -4.94
CA LEU A 107 1.35 3.07 -4.93
C LEU A 107 1.62 1.93 -5.92
N ALA A 108 2.21 2.20 -7.09
CA ALA A 108 2.62 1.15 -8.03
C ALA A 108 3.70 0.25 -7.41
N ALA A 109 4.73 0.83 -6.77
CA ALA A 109 5.80 0.08 -6.13
C ALA A 109 5.27 -0.83 -5.01
N HIS A 110 4.36 -0.31 -4.18
CA HIS A 110 3.69 -1.11 -3.15
C HIS A 110 2.80 -2.20 -3.77
N ALA A 111 1.98 -1.87 -4.78
CA ALA A 111 1.08 -2.81 -5.46
C ALA A 111 1.84 -3.99 -6.07
N ILE A 112 2.94 -3.72 -6.77
CA ILE A 112 3.83 -4.75 -7.32
C ILE A 112 4.35 -5.63 -6.18
N THR A 113 4.95 -5.00 -5.17
CA THR A 113 5.60 -5.68 -4.04
C THR A 113 4.63 -6.60 -3.29
N ALA A 114 3.47 -6.08 -2.89
CA ALA A 114 2.46 -6.82 -2.15
C ALA A 114 1.92 -8.00 -2.96
N THR A 115 1.55 -7.76 -4.22
CA THR A 115 0.92 -8.76 -5.07
C THR A 115 1.84 -9.95 -5.34
N VAL A 116 3.07 -9.72 -5.81
CA VAL A 116 4.01 -10.82 -6.12
C VAL A 116 4.54 -11.53 -4.87
N SER A 117 4.35 -10.91 -3.69
CA SER A 117 4.70 -11.49 -2.39
C SER A 117 3.56 -12.30 -1.78
N GLY A 118 2.38 -12.34 -2.42
CA GLY A 118 1.24 -13.16 -2.01
C GLY A 118 0.27 -12.47 -1.05
N ALA A 119 0.30 -11.13 -0.95
CA ALA A 119 -0.69 -10.38 -0.18
C ALA A 119 -1.88 -9.94 -1.06
N ASN A 120 -3.03 -9.73 -0.42
CA ASN A 120 -4.18 -9.05 -0.98
C ASN A 120 -3.92 -7.54 -0.93
N LEU A 121 -4.02 -6.85 -2.06
CA LEU A 121 -3.69 -5.43 -2.15
C LEU A 121 -4.83 -4.55 -1.60
N VAL A 122 -4.49 -3.64 -0.70
CA VAL A 122 -5.34 -2.51 -0.33
C VAL A 122 -4.58 -1.21 -0.59
N ALA A 123 -5.01 -0.46 -1.59
CA ALA A 123 -4.45 0.85 -1.86
C ALA A 123 -5.15 1.88 -0.97
N ALA A 124 -4.48 2.30 0.10
CA ALA A 124 -4.95 3.34 1.01
C ALA A 124 -3.80 4.30 1.35
N GLY A 125 -4.02 5.16 2.35
CA GLY A 125 -2.95 5.93 2.96
C GLY A 125 -2.37 6.98 2.03
N ILE A 126 -2.99 8.14 1.90
CA ILE A 126 -2.52 9.18 0.96
C ILE A 126 -2.13 10.44 1.72
N ALA A 127 -1.06 11.10 1.29
CA ALA A 127 -0.49 12.24 1.97
C ALA A 127 -0.29 11.94 3.48
N ARG A 128 0.28 10.78 3.80
CA ARG A 128 0.54 10.32 5.18
C ARG A 128 -0.72 10.21 6.05
N ASP A 129 -1.90 10.10 5.44
CA ASP A 129 -3.23 10.13 6.10
C ASP A 129 -3.43 11.30 7.07
N LYS A 130 -2.71 12.39 6.83
CA LYS A 130 -2.67 13.54 7.76
C LYS A 130 -3.52 14.71 7.30
N TYR A 131 -3.73 14.83 5.98
CA TYR A 131 -4.25 16.06 5.39
C TYR A 131 -5.68 15.86 4.85
N PRO A 132 -6.68 16.54 5.42
CA PRO A 132 -8.07 16.41 4.98
C PRO A 132 -8.27 16.76 3.50
N GLN A 133 -9.28 16.12 2.88
CA GLN A 133 -9.73 16.33 1.51
C GLN A 133 -8.68 16.03 0.43
N ARG A 134 -7.52 15.47 0.79
CA ARG A 134 -6.50 14.99 -0.15
C ARG A 134 -6.73 13.51 -0.43
N VAL A 135 -7.83 13.26 -1.13
CA VAL A 135 -8.23 11.91 -1.56
C VAL A 135 -7.81 11.73 -3.00
N SER A 136 -7.20 10.58 -3.29
CA SER A 136 -6.84 10.16 -4.64
C SER A 136 -7.85 9.14 -5.14
N THR A 137 -8.10 9.12 -6.44
CA THR A 137 -8.97 8.13 -7.10
C THR A 137 -8.21 7.42 -8.21
N LEU A 138 -7.60 8.16 -9.15
CA LEU A 138 -6.88 7.58 -10.28
C LEU A 138 -5.57 6.90 -9.84
N GLU A 139 -4.87 7.38 -8.80
CA GLU A 139 -3.70 6.67 -8.28
C GLU A 139 -4.09 5.35 -7.59
N ILE A 140 -5.22 5.32 -6.85
CA ILE A 140 -5.77 4.08 -6.28
C ILE A 140 -6.18 3.10 -7.40
N GLN A 141 -6.80 3.62 -8.46
CA GLN A 141 -7.13 2.83 -9.64
C GLN A 141 -5.86 2.27 -10.30
N THR A 142 -4.82 3.09 -10.50
CA THR A 142 -3.52 2.61 -11.01
C THR A 142 -2.95 1.51 -10.13
N ALA A 143 -2.96 1.65 -8.81
CA ALA A 143 -2.46 0.62 -7.91
C ALA A 143 -3.19 -0.72 -8.10
N SER A 144 -4.51 -0.67 -8.24
CA SER A 144 -5.36 -1.85 -8.47
C SER A 144 -5.09 -2.49 -9.84
N GLU A 145 -4.97 -1.67 -10.90
CA GLU A 145 -4.60 -2.10 -12.24
C GLU A 145 -3.23 -2.78 -12.24
N VAL A 146 -2.23 -2.14 -11.63
CA VAL A 146 -0.86 -2.66 -11.51
C VAL A 146 -0.87 -4.01 -10.79
N GLY A 147 -1.57 -4.14 -9.66
CA GLY A 147 -1.72 -5.41 -8.95
C GLY A 147 -2.32 -6.51 -9.84
N HIS A 148 -3.41 -6.21 -10.55
CA HIS A 148 -3.99 -7.17 -11.49
C HIS A 148 -3.05 -7.54 -12.65
N ILE A 149 -2.34 -6.57 -13.22
CA ILE A 149 -1.41 -6.78 -14.33
C ILE A 149 -0.28 -7.70 -13.90
N VAL A 150 0.42 -7.41 -12.80
CA VAL A 150 1.56 -8.24 -12.36
C VAL A 150 1.13 -9.66 -11.97
N ALA A 151 -0.07 -9.81 -11.39
CA ALA A 151 -0.64 -11.13 -11.10
C ALA A 151 -0.94 -11.92 -12.38
N ARG A 152 -1.60 -11.30 -13.37
CA ARG A 152 -1.94 -11.94 -14.66
C ARG A 152 -0.71 -12.29 -15.48
N MET A 153 0.33 -11.45 -15.41
CA MET A 153 1.61 -11.71 -16.06
C MET A 153 2.36 -12.90 -15.43
N GLY A 154 1.97 -13.36 -14.24
CA GLY A 154 2.74 -14.34 -13.49
C GLY A 154 4.13 -13.83 -13.12
N MET A 155 4.26 -12.51 -12.92
CA MET A 155 5.55 -11.84 -12.74
C MET A 155 6.31 -12.44 -11.56
N THR A 156 7.56 -12.83 -11.80
CA THR A 156 8.40 -13.39 -10.75
C THR A 156 8.85 -12.29 -9.79
N ARG A 157 9.12 -12.65 -8.53
CA ARG A 157 9.71 -11.74 -7.53
C ARG A 157 11.02 -11.10 -8.01
N LYS A 158 11.79 -11.79 -8.87
CA LYS A 158 13.05 -11.27 -9.42
C LYS A 158 12.80 -10.13 -10.41
N GLU A 159 11.84 -10.30 -11.33
CA GLU A 159 11.43 -9.26 -12.29
C GLU A 159 10.80 -8.08 -11.54
N ALA A 160 9.87 -8.37 -10.62
CA ALA A 160 9.22 -7.37 -9.80
C ALA A 160 10.21 -6.52 -8.99
N ASN A 161 11.25 -7.14 -8.41
CA ASN A 161 12.30 -6.41 -7.69
C ASN A 161 13.08 -5.45 -8.61
N GLY A 162 13.30 -5.80 -9.88
CA GLY A 162 13.90 -4.90 -10.87
C GLY A 162 13.00 -3.69 -11.13
N LEU A 163 11.71 -3.92 -11.35
CA LEU A 163 10.71 -2.89 -11.60
C LEU A 163 10.53 -1.95 -10.40
N VAL A 164 10.41 -2.51 -9.19
CA VAL A 164 10.29 -1.74 -7.94
C VAL A 164 11.51 -0.85 -7.72
N LYS A 165 12.73 -1.34 -8.00
CA LYS A 165 13.95 -0.51 -7.92
C LYS A 165 13.95 0.63 -8.94
N ALA A 166 13.45 0.39 -10.15
CA ALA A 166 13.29 1.45 -11.15
C ALA A 166 12.31 2.53 -10.68
N LEU A 167 11.20 2.13 -10.06
CA LEU A 167 10.24 3.07 -9.47
C LEU A 167 10.84 3.83 -8.28
N LEU A 168 11.48 3.14 -7.32
CA LEU A 168 12.15 3.76 -6.17
C LEU A 168 13.12 4.86 -6.60
N SER A 169 13.89 4.63 -7.67
CA SER A 169 14.83 5.62 -8.21
C SER A 169 14.18 6.94 -8.65
N LYS A 170 12.86 6.93 -8.93
CA LYS A 170 12.08 8.10 -9.36
C LYS A 170 11.54 8.93 -8.19
N TYR A 171 11.41 8.38 -6.97
CA TYR A 171 10.74 9.10 -5.86
C TYR A 171 11.39 8.98 -4.48
N GLU A 172 12.19 7.94 -4.20
CA GLU A 172 12.57 7.61 -2.81
C GLU A 172 13.29 8.77 -2.10
N LYS A 173 14.17 9.46 -2.82
CA LYS A 173 14.91 10.63 -2.33
C LYS A 173 14.01 11.80 -1.93
N ASP A 174 12.80 11.88 -2.50
CA ASP A 174 11.87 12.99 -2.33
C ASP A 174 10.83 12.70 -1.22
N VAL A 175 10.84 11.50 -0.63
CA VAL A 175 9.91 11.10 0.45
C VAL A 175 9.89 12.06 1.64
N PRO A 176 11.03 12.57 2.15
CA PRO A 176 11.02 13.54 3.26
C PRO A 176 10.25 14.82 2.94
N ASP A 177 10.28 15.25 1.67
CA ASP A 177 9.68 16.49 1.17
C ASP A 177 8.53 16.21 0.18
N ALA A 178 7.83 15.08 0.37
CA ALA A 178 6.85 14.58 -0.58
C ALA A 178 5.75 15.63 -0.88
N PRO A 179 5.38 15.82 -2.16
CA PRO A 179 4.44 16.84 -2.54
C PRO A 179 3.04 16.53 -1.98
N LEU A 180 2.43 17.50 -1.30
CA LEU A 180 1.08 17.36 -0.74
C LEU A 180 -0.01 17.21 -1.80
N GLY A 181 0.29 17.48 -3.06
CA GLY A 181 -0.68 17.39 -4.15
C GLY A 181 -1.88 18.32 -3.97
N LYS A 182 -2.97 17.95 -4.63
CA LYS A 182 -4.21 18.72 -4.71
C LYS A 182 -5.31 18.12 -3.82
N LYS A 183 -6.26 18.96 -3.39
CA LYS A 183 -7.52 18.49 -2.78
C LYS A 183 -8.43 17.92 -3.85
N PHE A 184 -9.38 17.08 -3.44
CA PHE A 184 -10.38 16.48 -4.32
C PHE A 184 -11.12 17.52 -5.18
N SER A 185 -11.52 18.65 -4.58
CA SER A 185 -12.20 19.75 -5.28
C SER A 185 -11.36 20.46 -6.35
N GLU A 186 -10.05 20.24 -6.38
CA GLU A 186 -9.12 20.83 -7.35
C GLU A 186 -8.75 19.86 -8.48
N ILE A 187 -9.23 18.61 -8.41
CA ILE A 187 -8.98 17.54 -9.39
C ILE A 187 -10.26 16.90 -9.93
N TYR A 188 -11.42 17.32 -9.42
CA TYR A 188 -12.73 16.84 -9.86
C TYR A 188 -13.69 18.00 -10.16
N ASP A 189 -14.53 17.79 -11.17
CA ASP A 189 -15.80 18.49 -11.29
C ASP A 189 -16.71 18.00 -10.16
N MET A 190 -16.98 18.87 -9.18
CA MET A 190 -17.73 18.51 -7.97
C MET A 190 -19.23 18.31 -8.20
N GLU A 191 -19.77 18.81 -9.31
CA GLU A 191 -21.18 18.59 -9.66
C GLU A 191 -21.36 17.22 -10.34
N LYS A 192 -20.45 16.89 -11.27
CA LYS A 192 -20.53 15.64 -12.04
C LYS A 192 -19.79 14.47 -11.39
N VAL A 193 -18.94 14.75 -10.42
CA VAL A 193 -18.02 13.78 -9.79
C VAL A 193 -17.16 13.08 -10.85
N THR A 194 -16.64 13.86 -11.79
CA THR A 194 -15.72 13.39 -12.84
C THR A 194 -14.35 14.03 -12.72
N PRO A 195 -13.25 13.28 -12.94
CA PRO A 195 -11.91 13.83 -12.87
C PRO A 195 -11.70 14.91 -13.94
N LEU A 196 -10.97 15.97 -13.59
CA LEU A 196 -10.66 17.06 -14.52
C LEU A 196 -9.68 16.59 -15.61
N PRO A 197 -9.71 17.20 -16.81
CA PRO A 197 -8.89 16.77 -17.94
C PRO A 197 -7.38 16.70 -17.65
N GLU A 198 -6.85 17.63 -16.86
CA GLU A 198 -5.43 17.62 -16.49
C GLU A 198 -5.04 16.43 -15.59
N TYR A 199 -5.98 15.97 -14.74
CA TYR A 199 -5.75 14.83 -13.87
C TYR A 199 -5.86 13.52 -14.66
N LEU A 200 -6.81 13.43 -15.60
CA LEU A 200 -6.89 12.31 -16.55
C LEU A 200 -5.63 12.19 -17.40
N LYS A 201 -5.16 13.32 -17.97
CA LYS A 201 -3.93 13.34 -18.77
C LYS A 201 -2.70 12.88 -17.97
N LEU A 202 -2.63 13.26 -16.69
CA LEU A 202 -1.57 12.78 -15.81
C LEU A 202 -1.64 11.25 -15.64
N TYR A 203 -2.82 10.72 -15.35
CA TYR A 203 -3.05 9.27 -15.22
C TYR A 203 -2.69 8.50 -16.50
N GLU A 204 -3.10 8.99 -17.67
CA GLU A 204 -2.74 8.39 -18.97
C GLU A 204 -1.22 8.37 -19.18
N SER A 205 -0.53 9.49 -18.90
CA SER A 205 0.93 9.55 -19.04
C SER A 205 1.65 8.59 -18.08
N ILE A 206 1.09 8.34 -16.90
CA ILE A 206 1.66 7.38 -15.95
C ILE A 206 1.48 5.94 -16.45
N ARG A 207 0.34 5.61 -17.07
CA ARG A 207 0.14 4.29 -17.67
C ARG A 207 1.16 4.02 -18.77
N GLU A 208 1.43 5.02 -19.61
CA GLU A 208 2.48 4.92 -20.63
C GLU A 208 3.87 4.68 -20.00
N GLU A 209 4.25 5.49 -19.00
CA GLU A 209 5.53 5.31 -18.30
C GLU A 209 5.65 3.93 -17.63
N LEU A 210 4.58 3.44 -17.02
CA LEU A 210 4.55 2.12 -16.39
C LEU A 210 4.58 0.99 -17.43
N ALA A 211 3.98 1.20 -18.60
CA ALA A 211 4.06 0.26 -19.71
C ALA A 211 5.47 0.14 -20.29
N GLU A 212 6.17 1.27 -20.44
CA GLU A 212 7.58 1.30 -20.86
C GLU A 212 8.51 0.57 -19.86
N LEU A 213 8.14 0.55 -18.58
CA LEU A 213 8.87 -0.22 -17.56
C LEU A 213 8.53 -1.72 -17.55
N GLY A 214 7.60 -2.17 -18.40
CA GLY A 214 7.26 -3.58 -18.60
C GLY A 214 5.93 -4.02 -18.02
N LEU A 215 5.01 -3.10 -17.68
CA LEU A 215 3.63 -3.48 -17.32
C LEU A 215 2.72 -3.54 -18.55
N ASN A 216 2.07 -4.67 -18.77
CA ASN A 216 1.19 -4.87 -19.93
C ASN A 216 -0.23 -4.38 -19.63
N TYR A 217 -0.50 -3.10 -19.91
CA TYR A 217 -1.80 -2.43 -19.77
C TYR A 217 -2.83 -2.80 -20.84
#